data_AF-A0A1A7QHP9-F1
#
_entry.id   AF-A0A1A7QHP9-F1
#
_cell.length_a   1.000
_cell.length_b   1.000
_cell.length_c   1.000
_cell.angle_alpha   90.00
_cell.angle_beta   90.00
_cell.angle_gamma   90.00
#
_symmetry.space_group_name_H-M   'P 1'
#
loop_
_entity.id
_entity.type
_entity.pdbx_description
1 polymer ?
#
loop_
_entity_poly.entity_id
_entity_poly.type
_entity_poly.pdbx_seq_one_letter_code
_entity_poly.pdbx_strand_id
1 'polypeptide(L)'
;MIDPGRPSIRELRRVELVVGETGLGDPDDPLRVAAVVDVETTGLCPVEDRVIELAVRRFRYDHRGYIVEIGKSWCWREDPGVTLPEDIVRITGITDQDLVGRRIDDRVATDIISSADIVIAHNAAFDRPMVERRLSCLPTMEWACSCVEIDWAAAGFEGRSLGWLCAQAGWFYDAHRAEGDVDALIQLLRHEGTDGRPLLSELDGRASSDSWLIEAVGSAFSTKDALRMRGYRWDAKAQHWSREVSDTELLSEQAWLASEVYAHGKGARCMGPRMTRRDAFSRYR
;
A
#
# COMPACT_ATOMS: atom_id res chain seq x y z
N MET A 1 8.38 -14.67 17.46
CA MET A 1 8.03 -15.90 18.21
C MET A 1 8.27 -15.67 19.68
N ILE A 2 7.37 -16.13 20.55
CA ILE A 2 7.57 -16.11 22.00
C ILE A 2 8.60 -17.21 22.33
N ASP A 3 9.67 -16.88 23.04
CA ASP A 3 10.62 -17.87 23.53
C ASP A 3 9.92 -18.78 24.57
N PRO A 4 9.76 -20.09 24.31
CA PRO A 4 9.11 -20.99 25.26
C PRO A 4 9.87 -21.09 26.60
N GLY A 5 11.14 -20.69 26.66
CA GLY A 5 11.93 -20.57 27.89
C GLY A 5 11.69 -19.28 28.69
N ARG A 6 11.03 -18.26 28.11
CA ARG A 6 10.79 -16.94 28.72
C ARG A 6 9.42 -16.36 28.30
N PRO A 7 8.30 -16.95 28.76
CA PRO A 7 6.96 -16.59 28.30
C PRO A 7 6.51 -15.15 28.64
N SER A 8 7.27 -14.43 29.47
CA SER A 8 6.98 -13.05 29.87
C SER A 8 7.73 -11.98 29.07
N ILE A 9 8.61 -12.36 28.14
CA ILE A 9 9.45 -11.44 27.36
C ILE A 9 9.16 -11.63 25.87
N ARG A 10 9.05 -10.51 25.15
CA ARG A 10 9.02 -10.48 23.69
C ARG A 10 10.30 -9.85 23.18
N GLU A 11 11.12 -10.62 22.50
CA GLU A 11 12.33 -10.12 21.84
C GLU A 11 11.99 -9.72 20.39
N LEU A 12 12.47 -8.54 19.98
CA LEU A 12 12.34 -8.02 18.62
C LEU A 12 13.73 -7.97 17.98
N ARG A 13 13.79 -8.27 16.68
CA ARG A 13 15.01 -8.20 15.87
C ARG A 13 14.99 -6.95 15.00
N ARG A 14 16.15 -6.32 14.79
CA ARG A 14 16.24 -5.19 13.86
C ARG A 14 15.97 -5.70 12.45
N VAL A 15 15.19 -4.95 11.67
CA VAL A 15 15.08 -5.21 10.23
C VAL A 15 16.44 -4.91 9.59
N GLU A 16 17.06 -5.94 9.02
CA GLU A 16 18.32 -5.82 8.28
C GLU A 16 18.23 -6.68 7.03
N LEU A 17 18.13 -6.04 5.87
CA LEU A 17 18.06 -6.72 4.58
C LEU A 17 19.42 -6.72 3.90
N VAL A 18 19.96 -7.92 3.69
CA VAL A 18 21.21 -8.13 2.97
C VAL A 18 20.94 -8.14 1.47
N VAL A 19 21.75 -7.40 0.71
CA VAL A 19 21.68 -7.41 -0.77
C VAL A 19 22.21 -8.73 -1.31
N GLY A 20 21.51 -9.29 -2.29
CA GLY A 20 21.85 -10.55 -2.94
C GLY A 20 20.79 -11.62 -2.75
N GLU A 21 21.18 -12.86 -3.03
CA GLU A 21 20.31 -14.03 -2.89
C GLU A 21 19.91 -14.27 -1.43
N THR A 22 18.64 -14.61 -1.22
CA THR A 22 18.10 -14.87 0.12
C THR A 22 18.23 -16.33 0.54
N GLY A 23 18.51 -17.23 -0.41
CA GLY A 23 18.48 -18.68 -0.23
C GLY A 23 17.06 -19.25 -0.07
N LEU A 24 16.03 -18.46 -0.40
CA LEU A 24 14.62 -18.87 -0.38
C LEU A 24 14.06 -18.90 -1.80
N GLY A 25 13.00 -19.69 -2.00
CA GLY A 25 12.35 -19.86 -3.30
C GLY A 25 13.20 -20.66 -4.31
N ASP A 26 12.74 -20.68 -5.55
CA ASP A 26 13.46 -21.32 -6.67
C ASP A 26 14.01 -20.23 -7.63
N PRO A 27 15.34 -20.06 -7.74
CA PRO A 27 15.92 -19.08 -8.66
C PRO A 27 15.79 -19.47 -10.14
N ASP A 28 15.50 -20.74 -10.45
CA ASP A 28 15.30 -21.24 -11.81
C ASP A 28 13.85 -21.03 -12.31
N ASP A 29 12.92 -20.72 -11.40
CA ASP A 29 11.55 -20.35 -11.76
C ASP A 29 11.50 -19.00 -12.50
N PRO A 30 10.48 -18.75 -13.33
CA PRO A 30 10.21 -17.41 -13.83
C PRO A 30 10.01 -16.43 -12.68
N LEU A 31 10.94 -15.48 -12.53
CA LEU A 31 10.90 -14.49 -11.46
C LEU A 31 10.24 -13.20 -11.92
N ARG A 32 9.43 -12.62 -11.04
CA ARG A 32 8.95 -11.24 -11.15
C ARG A 32 9.83 -10.28 -10.35
N VAL A 33 9.82 -9.02 -10.74
CA VAL A 33 10.52 -7.93 -10.06
C VAL A 33 9.47 -7.02 -9.42
N ALA A 34 9.59 -6.80 -8.11
CA ALA A 34 8.82 -5.79 -7.41
C ALA A 34 9.72 -4.62 -7.01
N ALA A 35 9.16 -3.41 -6.98
CA ALA A 35 9.76 -2.23 -6.36
C ALA A 35 8.88 -1.80 -5.19
N VAL A 36 9.40 -1.86 -3.97
CA VAL A 36 8.74 -1.22 -2.83
C VAL A 36 9.14 0.23 -2.79
N VAL A 37 8.15 1.11 -2.66
CA VAL A 37 8.33 2.58 -2.60
C VAL A 37 7.68 3.13 -1.34
N ASP A 38 8.27 4.19 -0.82
CA ASP A 38 7.73 4.99 0.26
C ASP A 38 8.15 6.46 0.06
N VAL A 39 7.26 7.40 0.38
CA VAL A 39 7.55 8.83 0.33
C VAL A 39 7.28 9.51 1.66
N GLU A 40 8.22 10.37 2.06
CA GLU A 40 7.95 11.41 3.04
C GLU A 40 7.60 12.70 2.30
N THR A 41 6.64 13.46 2.84
CA THR A 41 6.12 14.65 2.17
C THR A 41 5.90 15.81 3.14
N THR A 42 5.65 17.01 2.63
CA THR A 42 5.36 18.20 3.44
C THR A 42 4.01 18.16 4.17
N GLY A 43 3.20 17.12 3.97
CA GLY A 43 1.85 17.01 4.54
C GLY A 43 1.13 15.72 4.14
N LEU A 44 -0.18 15.76 3.97
CA LEU A 44 -1.02 14.59 3.66
C LEU A 44 -1.96 14.79 2.46
N CYS A 45 -1.83 15.90 1.74
CA CYS A 45 -2.63 16.24 0.57
C CYS A 45 -1.86 15.94 -0.72
N PRO A 46 -2.19 14.86 -1.46
CA PRO A 46 -1.51 14.51 -2.71
C PRO A 46 -1.55 15.58 -3.81
N VAL A 47 -2.43 16.56 -3.68
CA VAL A 47 -2.58 17.66 -4.65
C VAL A 47 -1.65 18.84 -4.31
N GLU A 48 -1.46 19.15 -3.03
CA GLU A 48 -0.83 20.40 -2.57
C GLU A 48 0.56 20.17 -1.99
N ASP A 49 0.77 19.07 -1.26
CA ASP A 49 2.02 18.77 -0.58
C ASP A 49 3.11 18.34 -1.56
N ARG A 50 4.37 18.30 -1.14
CA ARG A 50 5.53 17.96 -1.99
C ARG A 50 6.31 16.81 -1.40
N VAL A 51 6.85 15.95 -2.25
CA VAL A 51 7.78 14.88 -1.84
C VAL A 51 9.07 15.52 -1.31
N ILE A 52 9.58 15.02 -0.19
CA ILE A 52 10.82 15.46 0.45
C ILE A 52 11.83 14.32 0.65
N GLU A 53 11.35 13.07 0.70
CA GLU A 53 12.16 11.86 0.63
C GLU A 53 11.43 10.84 -0.25
N LEU A 54 12.18 10.13 -1.10
CA LEU A 54 11.68 9.00 -1.89
C LEU A 54 12.65 7.84 -1.70
N ALA A 55 12.15 6.73 -1.16
CA ALA A 55 12.89 5.49 -1.10
C ALA A 55 12.32 4.44 -2.05
N VAL A 56 13.20 3.65 -2.63
CA VAL A 56 12.86 2.56 -3.54
C VAL A 56 13.81 1.40 -3.30
N ARG A 57 13.27 0.20 -3.07
CA ARG A 57 14.07 -1.03 -3.06
C ARG A 57 13.40 -2.10 -3.90
N ARG A 58 14.20 -2.65 -4.82
CA ARG A 58 13.76 -3.74 -5.69
C ARG A 58 14.07 -5.08 -5.08
N PHE A 59 13.25 -6.07 -5.39
CA PHE A 59 13.53 -7.47 -5.11
C PHE A 59 12.94 -8.35 -6.21
N ARG A 60 13.43 -9.58 -6.31
CA ARG A 60 12.90 -10.61 -7.20
C ARG A 60 12.17 -11.67 -6.39
N TYR A 61 11.09 -12.22 -6.93
CA TYR A 61 10.31 -13.25 -6.28
C TYR A 61 9.79 -14.29 -7.27
N ASP A 62 9.61 -15.52 -6.78
CA ASP A 62 9.04 -16.62 -7.55
C ASP A 62 7.49 -16.58 -7.56
N HIS A 63 6.88 -17.47 -8.34
CA HIS A 63 5.42 -17.56 -8.46
C HIS A 63 4.69 -17.94 -7.15
N ARG A 64 5.43 -18.42 -6.14
CA ARG A 64 4.92 -18.77 -4.81
C ARG A 64 5.03 -17.61 -3.83
N GLY A 65 5.61 -16.49 -4.23
CA GLY A 65 5.81 -15.30 -3.41
C GLY A 65 7.06 -15.34 -2.53
N TYR A 66 7.98 -16.29 -2.72
CA TYR A 66 9.26 -16.25 -2.02
C TYR A 66 10.16 -15.21 -2.66
N ILE A 67 10.65 -14.27 -1.84
CA ILE A 67 11.65 -13.30 -2.27
C ILE A 67 12.99 -13.99 -2.41
N VAL A 68 13.46 -14.18 -3.65
CA VAL A 68 14.68 -14.93 -3.98
C VAL A 68 15.93 -14.06 -3.96
N GLU A 69 15.80 -12.77 -4.28
CA GLU A 69 16.93 -11.82 -4.34
C GLU A 69 16.48 -10.44 -3.87
N ILE A 70 17.29 -9.80 -3.02
CA ILE A 70 17.08 -8.42 -2.58
C ILE A 70 18.08 -7.52 -3.27
N GLY A 71 17.57 -6.52 -3.99
CA GLY A 71 18.39 -5.49 -4.62
C GLY A 71 18.87 -4.42 -3.65
N LYS A 72 19.74 -3.54 -4.15
CA LYS A 72 20.18 -2.33 -3.44
C LYS A 72 18.99 -1.38 -3.21
N SER A 73 18.96 -0.75 -2.03
CA SER A 73 18.07 0.38 -1.71
C SER A 73 18.57 1.70 -2.33
N TRP A 74 17.63 2.51 -2.77
CA TRP A 74 17.86 3.88 -3.23
C TRP A 74 17.01 4.83 -2.42
N CYS A 75 17.62 5.89 -1.92
CA CYS A 75 16.94 6.92 -1.16
C CYS A 75 17.41 8.29 -1.65
N TRP A 76 16.47 9.15 -1.99
CA TRP A 76 16.73 10.53 -2.38
C TRP A 76 15.98 11.47 -1.45
N ARG A 77 16.58 12.64 -1.25
CA ARG A 77 15.92 13.79 -0.63
C ARG A 77 15.66 14.87 -1.66
N GLU A 78 14.66 15.70 -1.40
CA GLU A 78 14.28 16.80 -2.25
C GLU A 78 14.00 18.06 -1.46
N ASP A 79 14.55 19.18 -1.92
CA ASP A 79 14.21 20.51 -1.45
C ASP A 79 12.78 20.89 -1.91
N PRO A 80 11.80 20.99 -1.00
CA PRO A 80 10.45 21.34 -1.39
C PRO A 80 10.32 22.85 -1.69
N GLY A 81 11.35 23.67 -1.46
CA GLY A 81 11.33 25.12 -1.67
C GLY A 81 10.40 25.89 -0.71
N VAL A 82 9.93 25.23 0.34
CA VAL A 82 9.10 25.78 1.42
C VAL A 82 9.59 25.22 2.75
N THR A 83 9.38 25.97 3.84
CA THR A 83 9.72 25.50 5.18
C THR A 83 8.85 24.30 5.57
N LEU A 84 9.46 23.26 6.12
CA LEU A 84 8.74 22.11 6.64
C LEU A 84 7.89 22.48 7.86
N PRO A 85 6.62 22.01 7.91
CA PRO A 85 5.84 22.08 9.14
C PRO A 85 6.52 21.34 10.31
N GLU A 86 6.44 21.89 11.52
CA GLU A 86 7.11 21.34 12.71
C GLU A 86 6.68 19.91 13.03
N ASP A 87 5.43 19.56 12.75
CA ASP A 87 4.91 18.21 12.94
C ASP A 87 5.53 17.20 11.96
N ILE A 88 5.78 17.60 10.71
CA ILE A 88 6.50 16.79 9.73
C ILE A 88 7.95 16.57 10.15
N VAL A 89 8.64 17.62 10.60
CA VAL A 89 10.01 17.49 11.13
C VAL A 89 10.05 16.54 12.32
N ARG A 90 9.07 16.63 13.23
CA ARG A 90 8.98 15.76 14.41
C ARG A 90 8.72 14.30 14.06
N ILE A 91 7.89 14.03 13.05
CA ILE A 91 7.54 12.67 12.63
C ILE A 91 8.71 12.03 11.89
N THR A 92 9.23 12.72 10.87
CA THR A 92 10.22 12.17 9.93
C THR A 92 11.67 12.32 10.41
N GLY A 93 11.91 13.28 11.32
CA GLY A 93 13.26 13.70 11.71
C GLY A 93 14.02 14.47 10.62
N ILE A 94 13.39 14.76 9.47
CA ILE A 94 13.99 15.50 8.36
C ILE A 94 13.81 17.00 8.62
N THR A 95 14.91 17.75 8.55
CA THR A 95 14.91 19.21 8.75
C THR A 95 15.03 19.96 7.42
N ASP A 96 14.75 21.26 7.40
CA ASP A 96 15.01 22.07 6.19
C ASP A 96 16.48 21.99 5.75
N GLN A 97 17.42 21.93 6.70
CA GLN A 97 18.86 21.83 6.43
C GLN A 97 19.26 20.53 5.73
N ASP A 98 18.53 19.45 6.01
CA ASP A 98 18.72 18.16 5.34
C ASP A 98 18.36 18.20 3.85
N LEU A 99 17.46 19.12 3.48
CA LEU A 99 16.82 19.18 2.18
C LEU A 99 17.40 20.26 1.26
N VAL A 100 18.00 21.33 1.81
CA VAL A 100 18.49 22.47 1.01
C VAL A 100 19.33 22.02 -0.18
N GLY A 101 18.86 22.36 -1.39
CA GLY A 101 19.54 22.08 -2.66
C GLY A 101 19.55 20.62 -3.09
N ARG A 102 18.90 19.71 -2.35
CA ARG A 102 18.75 18.30 -2.73
C ARG A 102 17.71 18.15 -3.84
N ARG A 103 17.93 17.15 -4.69
CA ARG A 103 17.02 16.81 -5.79
C ARG A 103 17.02 15.29 -5.98
N ILE A 104 15.85 14.76 -6.27
CA ILE A 104 15.71 13.41 -6.82
C ILE A 104 16.32 13.42 -8.23
N ASP A 105 17.10 12.38 -8.54
CA ASP A 105 17.56 12.15 -9.93
C ASP A 105 16.40 11.49 -10.69
N ASP A 106 15.60 12.32 -11.36
CA ASP A 106 14.39 11.89 -12.06
C ASP A 106 14.62 10.73 -13.01
N ARG A 107 15.75 10.74 -13.74
CA ARG A 107 16.07 9.69 -14.70
C ARG A 107 16.36 8.39 -13.98
N VAL A 108 17.23 8.41 -12.98
CA VAL A 108 17.61 7.20 -12.24
C VAL A 108 16.43 6.64 -11.45
N ALA A 109 15.65 7.48 -10.78
CA ALA A 109 14.46 7.05 -10.05
C ALA A 109 13.40 6.43 -10.98
N THR A 110 13.13 7.06 -12.13
CA THR A 110 12.22 6.53 -13.16
C THR A 110 12.73 5.20 -13.72
N ASP A 111 14.01 5.11 -14.09
CA ASP A 111 14.62 3.88 -14.63
C ASP A 111 14.51 2.72 -13.62
N ILE A 112 14.71 2.97 -12.33
CA ILE A 112 14.62 1.95 -11.28
C ILE A 112 13.17 1.49 -11.09
N ILE A 113 12.23 2.41 -10.89
CA ILE A 113 10.83 2.07 -10.63
C ILE A 113 10.20 1.39 -11.85
N SER A 114 10.43 1.93 -13.05
CA SER A 114 9.86 1.40 -14.30
C SER A 114 10.42 0.04 -14.74
N SER A 115 11.53 -0.40 -14.13
CA SER A 115 12.09 -1.74 -14.36
C SER A 115 11.43 -2.86 -13.55
N ALA A 116 10.48 -2.54 -12.66
CA ALA A 116 9.71 -3.53 -11.92
C ALA A 116 8.46 -3.96 -12.68
N ASP A 117 7.99 -5.18 -12.44
CA ASP A 117 6.69 -5.64 -12.94
C ASP A 117 5.54 -5.05 -12.10
N ILE A 118 5.78 -4.78 -10.81
CA ILE A 118 4.81 -4.22 -9.87
C ILE A 118 5.46 -3.26 -8.86
N VAL A 119 4.77 -2.16 -8.55
CA VAL A 119 5.15 -1.22 -7.50
C VAL A 119 4.30 -1.48 -6.26
N ILE A 120 4.92 -1.53 -5.08
CA ILE A 120 4.25 -1.86 -3.82
C ILE A 120 4.50 -0.72 -2.82
N ALA A 121 3.44 -0.28 -2.13
CA ALA A 121 3.56 0.70 -1.05
C ALA A 121 2.69 0.33 0.16
N HIS A 122 3.09 0.78 1.35
CA HIS A 122 2.31 0.61 2.57
C HIS A 122 1.30 1.75 2.74
N ASN A 123 0.29 1.78 1.86
CA ASN A 123 -0.74 2.81 1.64
C ASN A 123 -0.64 3.48 0.24
N ALA A 124 -0.60 2.66 -0.82
CA ALA A 124 -0.44 3.13 -2.19
C ALA A 124 -1.41 4.22 -2.64
N ALA A 125 -2.60 4.34 -2.04
CA ALA A 125 -3.53 5.45 -2.30
C ALA A 125 -2.93 6.84 -2.02
N PHE A 126 -1.88 6.91 -1.20
CA PHE A 126 -1.10 8.11 -0.93
C PHE A 126 0.20 8.15 -1.73
N ASP A 127 0.99 7.08 -1.70
CA ASP A 127 2.31 7.05 -2.34
C ASP A 127 2.22 7.15 -3.87
N ARG A 128 1.28 6.45 -4.49
CA ARG A 128 1.11 6.45 -5.96
C ARG A 128 0.91 7.85 -6.53
N PRO A 129 -0.08 8.65 -6.11
CA PRO A 129 -0.28 9.98 -6.67
C PRO A 129 0.89 10.91 -6.36
N MET A 130 1.58 10.76 -5.22
CA MET A 130 2.78 11.53 -4.91
C MET A 130 3.94 11.21 -5.88
N VAL A 131 4.21 9.91 -6.09
CA VAL A 131 5.28 9.41 -6.96
C VAL A 131 4.99 9.72 -8.43
N GLU A 132 3.79 9.43 -8.93
CA GLU A 132 3.43 9.69 -10.34
C GLU A 132 3.40 11.20 -10.66
N ARG A 133 3.01 12.06 -9.71
CA ARG A 133 3.08 13.52 -9.90
C ARG A 133 4.52 14.02 -9.88
N ARG A 134 5.38 13.48 -9.00
CA ARG A 134 6.78 13.90 -8.89
C ARG A 134 7.61 13.41 -10.08
N LEU A 135 7.41 12.17 -10.49
CA LEU A 135 8.11 11.53 -11.60
C LEU A 135 7.14 11.38 -12.78
N SER A 136 6.82 12.52 -13.41
CA SER A 136 5.80 12.60 -14.47
C SER A 136 6.09 11.77 -15.73
N CYS A 137 7.32 11.30 -15.89
CA CYS A 137 7.75 10.40 -16.96
C CYS A 137 7.57 8.91 -16.63
N LEU A 138 7.08 8.56 -15.43
CA LEU A 138 6.81 7.17 -15.10
C LEU A 138 5.75 6.59 -16.06
N PRO A 139 5.99 5.42 -16.66
CA PRO A 139 4.98 4.73 -17.42
C PRO A 139 3.82 4.30 -16.52
N THR A 140 2.72 3.87 -17.14
CA THR A 140 1.64 3.24 -16.38
C THR A 140 2.10 1.87 -15.89
N MET A 141 2.13 1.69 -14.57
CA MET A 141 2.61 0.48 -13.90
C MET A 141 1.49 -0.19 -13.10
N GLU A 142 1.67 -1.47 -12.80
CA GLU A 142 0.90 -2.18 -11.77
C GLU A 142 1.26 -1.63 -10.38
N TRP A 143 0.25 -1.39 -9.55
CA TRP A 143 0.43 -1.00 -8.15
C TRP A 143 -0.31 -1.94 -7.21
N ALA A 144 0.31 -2.23 -6.08
CA ALA A 144 -0.29 -2.94 -4.96
C ALA A 144 -0.11 -2.15 -3.65
N CYS A 145 -1.04 -2.36 -2.73
CA CYS A 145 -1.08 -1.75 -1.42
C CYS A 145 -1.11 -2.82 -0.33
N SER A 146 -0.05 -2.93 0.44
CA SER A 146 -0.04 -3.93 1.53
C SER A 146 -1.14 -3.70 2.57
N CYS A 147 -1.69 -2.49 2.68
CA CYS A 147 -2.82 -2.21 3.58
C CYS A 147 -4.17 -2.77 3.10
N VAL A 148 -4.31 -3.02 1.79
CA VAL A 148 -5.57 -3.40 1.14
C VAL A 148 -5.52 -4.83 0.62
N GLU A 149 -4.46 -5.20 -0.10
CA GLU A 149 -4.34 -6.53 -0.71
C GLU A 149 -3.97 -7.64 0.29
N ILE A 150 -3.48 -7.33 1.50
CA ILE A 150 -3.21 -8.33 2.54
C ILE A 150 -4.32 -8.32 3.59
N ASP A 151 -4.93 -9.48 3.85
CA ASP A 151 -5.82 -9.64 4.99
C ASP A 151 -5.03 -9.90 6.28
N TRP A 152 -4.53 -8.81 6.86
CA TRP A 152 -3.74 -8.85 8.09
C TRP A 152 -4.43 -9.59 9.23
N ALA A 153 -5.76 -9.48 9.36
CA ALA A 153 -6.49 -10.19 10.41
C ALA A 153 -6.49 -11.70 10.20
N ALA A 154 -6.72 -12.15 8.95
CA ALA A 154 -6.62 -13.58 8.60
C ALA A 154 -5.18 -14.11 8.75
N ALA A 155 -4.19 -13.26 8.52
CA ALA A 155 -2.77 -13.55 8.76
C ALA A 155 -2.38 -13.54 10.25
N GLY A 156 -3.31 -13.26 11.18
CA GLY A 156 -3.07 -13.29 12.62
C GLY A 156 -2.52 -11.99 13.21
N PHE A 157 -2.63 -10.88 12.50
CA PHE A 157 -2.21 -9.55 12.94
C PHE A 157 -3.39 -8.67 13.34
N GLU A 158 -3.14 -7.77 14.27
CA GLU A 158 -4.04 -6.70 14.66
C GLU A 158 -3.63 -5.37 14.02
N GLY A 159 -4.60 -4.58 13.58
CA GLY A 159 -4.33 -3.27 12.98
C GLY A 159 -3.64 -3.37 11.61
N ARG A 160 -3.14 -2.22 11.13
CA ARG A 160 -2.50 -2.10 9.80
C ARG A 160 -1.29 -1.18 9.78
N SER A 161 -0.89 -0.55 10.89
CA SER A 161 0.28 0.34 10.85
C SER A 161 1.56 -0.47 10.71
N LEU A 162 2.44 -0.07 9.80
CA LEU A 162 3.65 -0.81 9.46
C LEU A 162 4.50 -1.18 10.69
N GLY A 163 4.80 -0.19 11.54
CA GLY A 163 5.53 -0.40 12.79
C GLY A 163 4.87 -1.42 13.73
N TRP A 164 3.54 -1.43 13.83
CA TRP A 164 2.82 -2.39 14.67
C TRP A 164 2.79 -3.79 14.07
N LEU A 165 2.66 -3.89 12.76
CA LEU A 165 2.76 -5.16 12.04
C LEU A 165 4.17 -5.76 12.19
N CYS A 166 5.23 -4.94 12.03
CA CYS A 166 6.61 -5.38 12.28
C CYS A 166 6.81 -5.87 13.71
N ALA A 167 6.35 -5.10 14.71
CA ALA A 167 6.44 -5.51 16.11
C ALA A 167 5.73 -6.85 16.36
N GLN A 168 4.55 -7.05 15.77
CA GLN A 168 3.80 -8.31 15.82
C GLN A 168 4.53 -9.47 15.11
N ALA A 169 5.25 -9.21 14.02
CA ALA A 169 6.10 -10.18 13.34
C ALA A 169 7.45 -10.43 14.04
N GLY A 170 7.76 -9.70 15.12
CA GLY A 170 9.01 -9.84 15.89
C GLY A 170 10.15 -8.96 15.38
N TRP A 171 9.83 -7.84 14.74
CA TRP A 171 10.77 -6.91 14.13
C TRP A 171 10.62 -5.49 14.68
N PHE A 172 11.69 -4.71 14.62
CA PHE A 172 11.67 -3.26 14.83
C PHE A 172 12.63 -2.56 13.88
N TYR A 173 12.35 -1.30 13.58
CA TYR A 173 13.12 -0.44 12.69
C TYR A 173 12.86 1.03 13.05
N ASP A 174 13.60 1.94 12.42
CA ASP A 174 13.44 3.37 12.63
C ASP A 174 12.34 3.88 11.69
N ALA A 175 11.11 3.96 12.19
CA ALA A 175 9.92 4.36 11.42
C ALA A 175 9.95 5.83 11.00
N HIS A 176 9.22 6.16 9.93
CA HIS A 176 9.15 7.50 9.33
C HIS A 176 10.48 7.95 8.71
N ARG A 177 11.17 6.95 8.16
CA ARG A 177 12.35 7.11 7.31
C ARG A 177 12.07 6.23 6.12
N ALA A 178 11.93 6.83 4.95
CA ALA A 178 11.37 6.12 3.79
C ALA A 178 12.16 4.84 3.48
N GLU A 179 13.49 4.86 3.62
CA GLU A 179 14.33 3.66 3.43
C GLU A 179 14.04 2.56 4.47
N GLY A 180 13.82 2.93 5.72
CA GLY A 180 13.47 1.99 6.79
C GLY A 180 12.08 1.39 6.59
N ASP A 181 11.11 2.18 6.16
CA ASP A 181 9.74 1.72 5.88
C ASP A 181 9.69 0.77 4.67
N VAL A 182 10.46 1.05 3.61
CA VAL A 182 10.64 0.14 2.47
C VAL A 182 11.21 -1.22 2.91
N ASP A 183 12.28 -1.21 3.71
CA ASP A 183 12.90 -2.43 4.22
C ASP A 183 11.97 -3.21 5.17
N ALA A 184 11.25 -2.50 6.04
CA ALA A 184 10.28 -3.06 6.95
C ALA A 184 9.13 -3.76 6.19
N LEU A 185 8.63 -3.14 5.13
CA LEU A 185 7.60 -3.74 4.30
C LEU A 185 8.11 -5.00 3.60
N ILE A 186 9.30 -4.96 2.99
CA ILE A 186 9.90 -6.16 2.36
C ILE A 186 10.05 -7.28 3.39
N GLN A 187 10.47 -6.96 4.62
CA GLN A 187 10.60 -7.96 5.69
C GLN A 187 9.25 -8.56 6.11
N LEU A 188 8.16 -7.78 6.08
CA LEU A 188 6.80 -8.30 6.31
C LEU A 188 6.30 -9.15 5.14
N LEU A 189 6.60 -8.78 3.90
CA LEU A 189 6.20 -9.55 2.71
C LEU A 189 6.81 -10.96 2.69
N ARG A 190 7.96 -11.14 3.35
CA ARG A 190 8.59 -12.45 3.59
C ARG A 190 7.95 -13.26 4.71
N HIS A 191 7.11 -12.64 5.55
CA HIS A 191 6.46 -13.33 6.65
C HIS A 191 5.51 -14.39 6.08
N GLU A 192 5.52 -15.60 6.65
CA GLU A 192 4.54 -16.62 6.28
C GLU A 192 3.27 -16.40 7.07
N GLY A 193 2.14 -16.33 6.37
CA GLY A 193 0.82 -16.26 6.99
C GLY A 193 0.45 -17.55 7.73
N THR A 194 -0.76 -17.59 8.26
CA THR A 194 -1.31 -18.75 8.97
C THR A 194 -1.45 -20.00 8.09
N ASP A 195 -1.43 -19.82 6.76
CA ASP A 195 -1.47 -20.87 5.75
C ASP A 195 -0.08 -21.34 5.28
N GLY A 196 0.99 -20.79 5.87
CA GLY A 196 2.38 -21.15 5.55
C GLY A 196 2.91 -20.57 4.23
N ARG A 197 2.19 -19.65 3.59
CA ARG A 197 2.66 -18.95 2.38
C ARG A 197 3.17 -17.55 2.72
N PRO A 198 4.18 -17.02 2.02
CA PRO A 198 4.59 -15.63 2.17
C PRO A 198 3.41 -14.67 1.95
N LEU A 199 3.28 -13.62 2.76
CA LEU A 199 2.25 -12.59 2.59
C LEU A 199 2.32 -11.90 1.21
N LEU A 200 3.50 -11.89 0.58
CA LEU A 200 3.66 -11.46 -0.80
C LEU A 200 2.78 -12.25 -1.78
N SER A 201 2.59 -13.56 -1.57
CA SER A 201 1.76 -14.40 -2.45
C SER A 201 0.31 -13.93 -2.49
N GLU A 202 -0.24 -13.57 -1.31
CA GLU A 202 -1.59 -13.00 -1.22
C GLU A 202 -1.65 -11.63 -1.90
N LEU A 203 -0.69 -10.75 -1.58
CA LEU A 203 -0.63 -9.41 -2.16
C LEU A 203 -0.60 -9.45 -3.69
N ASP A 204 0.28 -10.27 -4.25
CA ASP A 204 0.47 -10.39 -5.70
C ASP A 204 -0.80 -10.92 -6.38
N GLY A 205 -1.38 -11.99 -5.83
CA GLY A 205 -2.61 -12.57 -6.38
C GLY A 205 -3.80 -11.61 -6.34
N ARG A 206 -3.96 -10.83 -5.26
CA ARG A 206 -5.06 -9.84 -5.16
C ARG A 206 -4.79 -8.58 -5.98
N ALA A 207 -3.54 -8.18 -6.14
CA ALA A 207 -3.17 -7.04 -6.98
C ALA A 207 -3.46 -7.33 -8.45
N SER A 208 -3.11 -8.53 -8.93
CA SER A 208 -3.36 -8.95 -10.32
C SER A 208 -4.83 -9.27 -10.64
N SER A 209 -5.72 -9.26 -9.65
CA SER A 209 -7.15 -9.53 -9.83
C SER A 209 -7.94 -8.25 -10.12
N ASP A 210 -8.92 -8.31 -11.03
CA ASP A 210 -9.87 -7.23 -11.25
C ASP A 210 -10.75 -6.97 -10.02
N SER A 211 -11.11 -5.70 -9.83
CA SER A 211 -12.10 -5.26 -8.86
C SER A 211 -13.02 -4.20 -9.45
N TRP A 212 -14.02 -3.82 -8.67
CA TRP A 212 -15.01 -2.84 -9.06
C TRP A 212 -15.19 -1.82 -7.95
N LEU A 213 -14.91 -0.56 -8.27
CA LEU A 213 -15.33 0.56 -7.43
C LEU A 213 -16.82 0.77 -7.64
N ILE A 214 -17.58 0.59 -6.58
CA ILE A 214 -19.02 0.80 -6.55
C ILE A 214 -19.30 2.09 -5.78
N GLU A 215 -19.89 3.06 -6.46
CA GLU A 215 -20.33 4.33 -5.90
C GLU A 215 -21.86 4.31 -5.75
N ALA A 216 -22.36 4.33 -4.52
CA ALA A 216 -23.78 4.37 -4.21
C ALA A 216 -24.37 5.79 -4.41
N VAL A 217 -24.25 6.30 -5.63
CA VAL A 217 -24.74 7.61 -6.07
C VAL A 217 -26.26 7.71 -5.92
N GLY A 218 -26.72 8.86 -5.44
CA GLY A 218 -28.16 9.09 -5.25
C GLY A 218 -28.82 8.23 -4.16
N SER A 219 -28.05 7.46 -3.37
CA SER A 219 -28.58 6.75 -2.20
C SER A 219 -29.25 7.73 -1.21
N ALA A 220 -30.29 7.24 -0.53
CA ALA A 220 -31.01 8.03 0.45
C ALA A 220 -30.22 8.13 1.76
N PHE A 221 -30.38 9.22 2.51
CA PHE A 221 -29.73 9.36 3.81
C PHE A 221 -30.15 8.24 4.80
N SER A 222 -31.37 7.72 4.65
CA SER A 222 -31.90 6.60 5.46
C SER A 222 -31.11 5.29 5.28
N THR A 223 -30.39 5.10 4.17
CA THR A 223 -29.63 3.86 3.91
C THR A 223 -28.18 3.95 4.38
N LYS A 224 -27.77 5.07 4.99
CA LYS A 224 -26.38 5.32 5.40
C LYS A 224 -25.83 4.26 6.36
N ASP A 225 -26.65 3.80 7.31
CA ASP A 225 -26.20 2.87 8.34
C ASP A 225 -26.02 1.47 7.75
N ALA A 226 -26.91 1.07 6.83
CA ALA A 226 -26.77 -0.16 6.05
C ALA A 226 -25.49 -0.14 5.20
N LEU A 227 -25.24 0.95 4.47
CA LEU A 227 -24.03 1.14 3.67
C LEU A 227 -22.77 1.08 4.54
N ARG A 228 -22.76 1.78 5.68
CA ARG A 228 -21.63 1.77 6.62
C ARG A 228 -21.35 0.38 7.19
N MET A 229 -22.38 -0.35 7.63
CA MET A 229 -22.23 -1.72 8.14
C MET A 229 -21.74 -2.69 7.06
N ARG A 230 -22.10 -2.44 5.79
CA ARG A 230 -21.64 -3.20 4.63
C ARG A 230 -20.22 -2.79 4.18
N GLY A 231 -19.57 -1.87 4.88
CA GLY A 231 -18.18 -1.49 4.62
C GLY A 231 -17.99 -0.36 3.58
N TYR A 232 -19.05 0.32 3.18
CA TYR A 232 -18.91 1.54 2.37
C TYR A 232 -18.35 2.68 3.21
N ARG A 233 -17.61 3.57 2.56
CA ARG A 233 -17.07 4.80 3.14
C ARG A 233 -17.71 6.01 2.49
N TRP A 234 -18.00 7.03 3.29
CA TRP A 234 -18.54 8.29 2.78
C TRP A 234 -17.42 9.16 2.22
N ASP A 235 -17.54 9.58 0.96
CA ASP A 235 -16.71 10.62 0.36
C ASP A 235 -17.44 11.97 0.53
N ALA A 236 -16.89 12.85 1.35
CA ALA A 236 -17.46 14.17 1.61
C ALA A 236 -17.39 15.11 0.40
N LYS A 237 -16.38 14.96 -0.46
CA LYS A 237 -16.16 15.80 -1.66
C LYS A 237 -17.09 15.35 -2.79
N ALA A 238 -17.16 14.04 -3.03
CA ALA A 238 -18.01 13.46 -4.07
C ALA A 238 -19.47 13.22 -3.61
N GLN A 239 -19.73 13.38 -2.32
CA GLN A 239 -21.05 13.27 -1.67
C GLN A 239 -21.78 11.95 -1.94
N HIS A 240 -21.04 10.84 -1.90
CA HIS A 240 -21.62 9.51 -2.00
C HIS A 240 -20.84 8.49 -1.17
N TRP A 241 -21.45 7.32 -0.96
CA TRP A 241 -20.80 6.18 -0.34
C TRP A 241 -20.09 5.35 -1.42
N SER A 242 -18.87 4.87 -1.15
CA SER A 242 -18.16 3.99 -2.08
C SER A 242 -17.52 2.80 -1.37
N ARG A 243 -17.38 1.70 -2.12
CA ARG A 243 -16.64 0.50 -1.72
C ARG A 243 -16.04 -0.14 -2.96
N GLU A 244 -14.86 -0.70 -2.81
CA GLU A 244 -14.26 -1.56 -3.82
C GLU A 244 -14.49 -3.04 -3.45
N VAL A 245 -14.88 -3.85 -4.43
CA VAL A 245 -15.12 -5.29 -4.27
C VAL A 245 -14.42 -6.07 -5.37
N SER A 246 -14.04 -7.31 -5.09
CA SER A 246 -13.48 -8.18 -6.13
C SER A 246 -14.52 -8.52 -7.21
N ASP A 247 -14.07 -8.91 -8.39
CA ASP A 247 -14.95 -9.38 -9.47
C ASP A 247 -15.88 -10.52 -9.00
N THR A 248 -15.37 -11.42 -8.15
CA THR A 248 -16.14 -12.54 -7.60
C THR A 248 -17.27 -12.11 -6.65
N GLU A 249 -17.11 -10.98 -5.95
CA GLU A 249 -18.12 -10.46 -5.02
C GLU A 249 -19.15 -9.56 -5.72
N LEU A 250 -18.85 -9.07 -6.93
CA LEU A 250 -19.63 -8.04 -7.63
C LEU A 250 -21.12 -8.39 -7.71
N LEU A 251 -21.45 -9.60 -8.17
CA LEU A 251 -22.85 -10.00 -8.35
C LEU A 251 -23.63 -9.98 -7.03
N SER A 252 -23.01 -10.47 -5.95
CA SER A 252 -23.62 -10.46 -4.62
C SER A 252 -23.84 -9.05 -4.10
N GLU A 253 -22.89 -8.14 -4.37
CA GLU A 253 -22.96 -6.76 -3.93
C GLU A 253 -24.00 -5.96 -4.71
N GLN A 254 -24.13 -6.22 -6.02
CA GLN A 254 -25.19 -5.66 -6.86
C GLN A 254 -26.59 -6.06 -6.36
N ALA A 255 -26.78 -7.34 -6.06
CA ALA A 255 -28.05 -7.84 -5.54
C ALA A 255 -28.42 -7.17 -4.21
N TRP A 256 -27.44 -7.02 -3.31
CA TRP A 256 -27.65 -6.35 -2.02
C TRP A 256 -27.99 -4.87 -2.18
N LEU A 257 -27.29 -4.13 -3.04
CA LEU A 257 -27.60 -2.72 -3.30
C LEU A 257 -29.01 -2.56 -3.90
N ALA A 258 -29.39 -3.44 -4.82
CA ALA A 258 -30.72 -3.41 -5.43
C ALA A 258 -31.83 -3.60 -4.39
N SER A 259 -31.65 -4.45 -3.38
CA SER A 259 -32.66 -4.68 -2.34
C SER A 259 -32.61 -3.66 -1.21
N GLU A 260 -31.42 -3.32 -0.72
CA GLU A 260 -31.28 -2.55 0.53
C GLU A 260 -31.17 -1.05 0.32
N VAL A 261 -30.71 -0.62 -0.85
CA VAL A 261 -30.40 0.79 -1.12
C VAL A 261 -31.29 1.38 -2.19
N TYR A 262 -31.47 0.68 -3.32
CA TYR A 262 -32.15 1.20 -4.51
C TYR A 262 -33.56 0.65 -4.73
N ALA A 263 -34.05 -0.24 -3.85
CA ALA A 263 -35.40 -0.78 -3.94
C ALA A 263 -36.48 0.31 -3.84
N HIS A 264 -37.64 0.01 -4.41
CA HIS A 264 -38.82 0.86 -4.26
C HIS A 264 -39.14 1.11 -2.77
N GLY A 265 -39.43 2.36 -2.40
CA GLY A 265 -39.68 2.76 -1.02
C GLY A 265 -38.44 3.11 -0.18
N LYS A 266 -37.22 2.85 -0.67
CA LYS A 266 -35.97 3.26 0.01
C LYS A 266 -35.61 4.74 -0.20
N GLY A 267 -36.23 5.39 -1.19
CA GLY A 267 -36.06 6.83 -1.45
C GLY A 267 -34.81 7.21 -2.22
N ALA A 268 -34.17 6.26 -2.90
CA ALA A 268 -33.04 6.56 -3.78
C ALA A 268 -33.47 7.47 -4.95
N ARG A 269 -32.56 8.36 -5.36
CA ARG A 269 -32.75 9.31 -6.46
C ARG A 269 -32.23 8.79 -7.81
N CYS A 270 -31.59 7.63 -7.79
CA CYS A 270 -31.03 6.96 -8.97
C CYS A 270 -31.51 5.50 -9.00
N MET A 271 -31.43 4.87 -10.17
CA MET A 271 -31.87 3.48 -10.37
C MET A 271 -30.87 2.43 -9.85
N GLY A 272 -29.64 2.85 -9.56
CA GLY A 272 -28.57 1.95 -9.13
C GLY A 272 -27.27 2.71 -8.89
N PRO A 273 -26.23 2.00 -8.44
CA PRO A 273 -24.92 2.59 -8.21
C PRO A 273 -24.19 2.86 -9.53
N ARG A 274 -23.13 3.67 -9.49
CA ARG A 274 -22.13 3.72 -10.55
C ARG A 274 -21.06 2.67 -10.26
N MET A 275 -20.62 1.96 -11.29
CA MET A 275 -19.58 0.94 -11.16
C MET A 275 -18.46 1.23 -12.15
N THR A 276 -17.23 1.12 -11.69
CA THR A 276 -16.03 1.31 -12.52
C THR A 276 -15.08 0.17 -12.24
N ARG A 277 -14.73 -0.58 -13.29
CA ARG A 277 -13.70 -1.63 -13.20
C ARG A 277 -12.36 -0.99 -12.83
N ARG A 278 -11.63 -1.66 -11.97
CA ARG A 278 -10.28 -1.32 -11.53
C ARG A 278 -9.39 -2.56 -11.68
N ASP A 279 -8.18 -2.31 -12.13
CA ASP A 279 -7.11 -3.28 -12.27
C ASP A 279 -5.84 -2.72 -11.60
N ALA A 280 -4.77 -3.52 -11.54
CA ALA A 280 -3.49 -3.09 -10.96
C ALA A 280 -2.96 -1.78 -11.57
N PHE A 281 -3.27 -1.50 -12.84
CA PHE A 281 -2.81 -0.31 -13.55
C PHE A 281 -3.59 0.97 -13.19
N SER A 282 -4.85 0.83 -12.76
CA SER A 282 -5.79 1.93 -12.54
C SER A 282 -6.17 2.17 -11.06
N ARG A 283 -5.88 1.24 -10.14
CA ARG A 283 -6.08 1.46 -8.69
C ARG A 283 -5.17 2.55 -8.14
N TYR A 284 -5.56 3.16 -7.02
CA TYR A 284 -4.72 4.11 -6.26
C TYR A 284 -4.29 5.41 -7.00
N ARG A 285 -4.89 5.74 -8.15
CA ARG A 285 -4.68 7.02 -8.85
C ARG A 285 -5.57 8.13 -8.34
#